data_AF-A0A8I1EBW7-F1
#
_entry.id   AF-A0A8I1EBW7-F1
#
_cell.length_a   1.000
_cell.length_b   1.000
_cell.length_c   1.000
_cell.angle_alpha   90.00
_cell.angle_beta   90.00
_cell.angle_gamma   90.00
#
_symmetry.space_group_name_H-M   'P 1'
#
loop_
_entity.id
_entity.type
_entity.pdbx_description
1 polymer ?
#
loop_
_entity_poly.entity_id
_entity_poly.type
_entity_poly.pdbx_seq_one_letter_code
_entity_poly.pdbx_strand_id
1 'polypeptide(L)'
;MRHASIIHPDGSTSTISTDGSVLGASDSEKRVLHVLPRLFTPAHLVGAIKLEDVSLTITSSLPIEIEPDGGVIVRRPFPNTRYLVGGSRNDRVGWLVNIPDRVEDFDITLTWRFKNPWKWWPIMEDLLVEHHIRITLLPGDFNSYSFDESSWPHDAQSIASRQAGNPYPEGPISLLGHESDSDPRVPTLRTIEVMGDLCALEYGDEVYCGNYIKESVALPSLPLEHVWSINEFQEKQLHEITHAAVFKTNLDVHDDNCSVSMPPALLVEAIRLAQTIPYDITCTDPGALEGHPAVLLLTQWWEQHRPDSKGMKTGMFRLYTRVEDNGIYASGDPEAPDREMPFSPELKSSIAKVSEAVLILFMASWEHFTYGDWGYTGPAANGVPHSFASIGKDEITSGEYDEAWYSLRELDHFPSRFPAAYEALLKA
;
A
#
# COMPACT_ATOMS: atom_id res chain seq x y z
N MET A 1 11.51 10.72 1.28
CA MET A 1 11.91 11.37 0.00
C MET A 1 11.59 10.37 -1.10
N ARG A 2 10.89 10.73 -2.18
CA ARG A 2 10.56 9.76 -3.25
C ARG A 2 11.71 9.73 -4.26
N HIS A 3 12.01 8.57 -4.83
CA HIS A 3 13.13 8.36 -5.74
C HIS A 3 12.66 7.62 -6.99
N ALA A 4 13.44 7.69 -8.07
CA ALA A 4 13.19 6.94 -9.29
C ALA A 4 14.51 6.45 -9.87
N SER A 5 14.49 5.31 -10.55
CA SER A 5 15.64 4.81 -11.31
C SER A 5 15.56 5.31 -12.74
N ILE A 6 16.63 5.94 -13.22
CA ILE A 6 16.81 6.27 -14.64
C ILE A 6 17.80 5.33 -15.27
N ILE A 7 17.49 4.86 -16.48
CA ILE A 7 18.43 4.13 -17.33
C ILE A 7 18.99 5.13 -18.33
N HIS A 8 20.30 5.34 -18.28
CA HIS A 8 21.02 6.23 -19.18
C HIS A 8 21.15 5.62 -20.58
N PRO A 9 21.41 6.43 -21.62
CA PRO A 9 21.59 5.93 -22.99
C PRO A 9 22.72 4.91 -23.17
N ASP A 10 23.68 4.88 -22.24
CA ASP A 10 24.78 3.90 -22.21
C ASP A 10 24.41 2.59 -21.49
N GLY A 11 23.18 2.48 -21.00
CA GLY A 11 22.66 1.34 -20.26
C GLY A 11 22.98 1.34 -18.77
N SER A 12 23.71 2.35 -18.26
CA SER A 12 23.93 2.48 -16.82
C SER A 12 22.67 2.94 -16.09
N THR A 13 22.48 2.50 -14.86
CA THR A 13 21.35 2.92 -14.03
C THR A 13 21.81 3.97 -13.03
N SER A 14 21.04 5.04 -12.82
CA SER A 14 21.25 5.95 -11.69
C SER A 14 19.95 6.20 -10.95
N THR A 15 20.06 6.40 -9.65
CA THR A 15 18.93 6.80 -8.83
C THR A 15 18.83 8.31 -8.82
N ILE A 16 17.65 8.84 -9.08
CA ILE A 16 17.35 10.26 -8.96
C ILE A 16 16.39 10.50 -7.80
N SER A 17 16.56 11.63 -7.12
CA SER A 17 15.56 12.13 -6.18
C SER A 17 14.39 12.80 -6.92
N THR A 18 13.32 13.13 -6.20
CA THR A 18 12.16 13.86 -6.75
C THR A 18 12.49 15.18 -7.43
N ASP A 19 13.62 15.81 -7.12
CA ASP A 19 14.04 17.06 -7.77
C ASP A 19 14.86 16.84 -9.05
N GLY A 20 15.07 15.58 -9.44
CA GLY A 20 15.84 15.19 -10.62
C GLY A 20 17.36 15.14 -10.38
N SER A 21 17.84 15.41 -9.17
CA SER A 21 19.25 15.21 -8.82
C SER A 21 19.59 13.73 -8.75
N VAL A 22 20.70 13.36 -9.37
CA VAL A 22 21.31 12.04 -9.21
C VAL A 22 21.81 11.93 -7.77
N LEU A 23 21.35 10.90 -7.06
CA LEU A 23 21.96 10.47 -5.82
C LEU A 23 23.40 10.01 -6.17
N GLY A 24 24.41 10.56 -5.48
CA GLY A 24 25.82 10.35 -5.80
C GLY A 24 26.51 9.40 -4.82
N ALA A 25 27.35 8.48 -5.32
CA ALA A 25 27.86 7.26 -4.66
C ALA A 25 28.60 7.40 -3.31
N SER A 26 27.97 7.99 -2.29
CA SER A 26 28.52 8.06 -0.94
C SER A 26 28.56 6.66 -0.34
N ASP A 27 29.67 6.36 0.34
CA ASP A 27 29.83 5.11 1.06
C ASP A 27 29.81 5.36 2.58
N SER A 28 29.48 4.33 3.33
CA SER A 28 29.60 4.32 4.77
C SER A 28 31.07 4.18 5.19
N GLU A 29 31.48 4.89 6.23
CA GLU A 29 32.83 4.73 6.83
C GLU A 29 33.02 3.34 7.48
N LYS A 30 31.91 2.67 7.83
CA LYS A 30 31.88 1.34 8.45
C LYS A 30 31.07 0.38 7.60
N ARG A 31 31.34 -0.92 7.73
CA ARG A 31 30.48 -1.92 7.11
C ARG A 31 29.10 -1.93 7.74
N VAL A 32 28.07 -1.74 6.92
CA VAL A 32 26.69 -1.66 7.37
C VAL A 32 25.80 -2.63 6.60
N LEU A 33 24.88 -3.26 7.31
CA LEU A 33 23.79 -4.03 6.72
C LEU A 33 22.48 -3.38 7.05
N HIS A 34 21.70 -3.12 6.02
CA HIS A 34 20.29 -2.85 6.16
C HIS A 34 19.50 -4.16 6.30
N VAL A 35 19.00 -4.38 7.51
CA VAL A 35 18.18 -5.53 7.86
C VAL A 35 16.72 -5.18 7.55
N LEU A 36 16.11 -5.93 6.63
CA LEU A 36 14.70 -5.75 6.23
C LEU A 36 13.89 -7.03 6.46
N PRO A 37 13.37 -7.26 7.68
CA PRO A 37 12.56 -8.43 7.97
C PRO A 37 11.20 -8.27 7.30
N ARG A 38 10.87 -9.20 6.39
CA ARG A 38 9.55 -9.25 5.72
C ARG A 38 8.91 -10.60 5.97
N LEU A 39 7.61 -10.58 6.22
CA LEU A 39 6.77 -11.77 6.31
C LEU A 39 5.61 -11.62 5.35
N PHE A 40 5.37 -12.65 4.56
CA PHE A 40 4.20 -12.71 3.71
C PHE A 40 3.12 -13.59 4.31
N THR A 41 1.89 -13.09 4.27
CA THR A 41 0.72 -13.76 4.81
C THR A 41 -0.20 -14.26 3.68
N PRO A 42 -0.90 -15.39 3.87
CA PRO A 42 -1.95 -15.84 2.97
C PRO A 42 -3.05 -14.80 2.83
N ALA A 43 -3.64 -14.68 1.64
CA ALA A 43 -4.63 -13.64 1.36
C ALA A 43 -5.84 -13.71 2.31
N HIS A 44 -6.29 -14.93 2.63
CA HIS A 44 -7.43 -15.18 3.51
C HIS A 44 -7.19 -14.81 4.99
N LEU A 45 -5.94 -14.58 5.41
CA LEU A 45 -5.60 -14.22 6.80
C LEU A 45 -5.34 -12.73 7.03
N VAL A 46 -5.20 -11.93 5.96
CA VAL A 46 -4.81 -10.50 6.06
C VAL A 46 -5.70 -9.72 7.03
N GLY A 47 -7.02 -9.88 6.92
CA GLY A 47 -8.00 -9.19 7.77
C GLY A 47 -8.11 -9.75 9.19
N ALA A 48 -7.65 -10.99 9.42
CA ALA A 48 -7.73 -11.64 10.73
C ALA A 48 -6.51 -11.36 11.62
N ILE A 49 -5.35 -11.11 11.01
CA ILE A 49 -4.11 -10.81 11.72
C ILE A 49 -4.13 -9.35 12.16
N LYS A 50 -4.09 -9.12 13.47
CA LYS A 50 -3.89 -7.80 14.07
C LYS A 50 -2.42 -7.58 14.39
N LEU A 51 -1.88 -6.40 14.07
CA LEU A 51 -0.45 -6.11 14.28
C LEU A 51 -0.03 -6.15 15.75
N GLU A 52 -0.92 -5.78 16.67
CA GLU A 52 -0.70 -5.85 18.13
C GLU A 52 -0.51 -7.28 18.66
N ASP A 53 -1.00 -8.27 17.91
CA ASP A 53 -0.88 -9.70 18.24
C ASP A 53 0.38 -10.33 17.59
N VAL A 54 1.20 -9.55 16.86
CA VAL A 54 2.40 -10.05 16.17
C VAL A 54 3.66 -9.41 16.77
N SER A 55 4.65 -10.23 17.08
CA SER A 55 5.99 -9.78 17.48
C SER A 55 7.06 -10.40 16.59
N LEU A 56 8.18 -9.70 16.43
CA LEU A 56 9.35 -10.17 15.70
C LEU A 56 10.58 -10.04 16.61
N THR A 57 11.34 -11.11 16.73
CA THR A 57 12.66 -11.15 17.36
C THR A 57 13.71 -11.48 16.31
N ILE A 58 14.90 -10.89 16.43
CA ILE A 58 16.03 -11.18 15.54
C ILE A 58 17.26 -11.57 16.33
N THR A 59 17.92 -12.63 15.88
CA THR A 59 19.23 -13.04 16.40
C THR A 59 20.24 -13.15 15.27
N SER A 60 21.53 -13.03 15.62
CA SER A 60 22.64 -13.23 14.70
C SER A 60 23.71 -14.09 15.33
N SER A 61 24.46 -14.82 14.50
CA SER A 61 25.68 -15.51 14.95
C SER A 61 26.86 -14.55 15.20
N LEU A 62 26.73 -13.28 14.83
CA LEU A 62 27.72 -12.25 15.11
C LEU A 62 27.64 -11.76 16.57
N PRO A 63 28.78 -11.40 17.19
CA PRO A 63 28.81 -10.87 18.56
C PRO A 63 28.43 -9.37 18.59
N ILE A 64 27.32 -9.01 17.96
CA ILE A 64 26.77 -7.65 17.88
C ILE A 64 25.29 -7.66 18.25
N GLU A 65 24.80 -6.51 18.72
CA GLU A 65 23.37 -6.29 18.84
C GLU A 65 22.80 -5.99 17.45
N ILE A 66 21.86 -6.83 17.01
CA ILE A 66 21.23 -6.72 15.70
C ILE A 66 19.84 -6.09 15.78
N GLU A 67 19.20 -6.14 16.95
CA GLU A 67 17.92 -5.46 17.15
C GLU A 67 18.12 -3.94 17.25
N PRO A 68 17.14 -3.14 16.78
CA PRO A 68 17.25 -1.69 16.84
C PRO A 68 16.96 -1.19 18.25
N ASP A 69 17.53 -0.03 18.59
CA ASP A 69 17.24 0.66 19.85
C ASP A 69 15.73 0.86 20.05
N GLY A 70 15.22 0.38 21.18
CA GLY A 70 13.78 0.44 21.50
C GLY A 70 12.95 -0.72 20.95
N GLY A 71 13.59 -1.71 20.32
CA GLY A 71 12.98 -2.94 19.83
C GLY A 71 12.34 -2.82 18.45
N VAL A 72 11.94 -3.97 17.91
CA VAL A 72 11.32 -4.07 16.57
C VAL A 72 9.83 -3.71 16.65
N ILE A 73 9.38 -2.88 15.70
CA ILE A 73 7.97 -2.51 15.53
C ILE A 73 7.46 -3.15 14.24
N VAL A 74 6.47 -4.03 14.36
CA VAL A 74 5.83 -4.71 13.23
C VAL A 74 4.78 -3.80 12.58
N ARG A 75 4.81 -3.69 11.25
CA ARG A 75 3.99 -2.77 10.44
C ARG A 75 3.48 -3.44 9.16
N ARG A 76 2.57 -2.76 8.45
CA ARG A 76 2.14 -3.09 7.07
C ARG A 76 2.34 -1.85 6.17
N PRO A 77 3.59 -1.43 5.93
CA PRO A 77 3.87 -0.16 5.28
C PRO A 77 3.55 -0.16 3.78
N PHE A 78 3.37 -1.34 3.17
CA PHE A 78 3.11 -1.46 1.75
C PHE A 78 1.61 -1.44 1.42
N PRO A 79 1.22 -0.95 0.23
CA PRO A 79 -0.16 -1.08 -0.27
C PRO A 79 -0.61 -2.55 -0.34
N ASN A 80 0.32 -3.47 -0.60
CA ASN A 80 0.07 -4.89 -0.50
C ASN A 80 0.00 -5.31 0.98
N THR A 81 -1.22 -5.42 1.48
CA THR A 81 -1.56 -5.76 2.88
C THR A 81 -1.10 -7.15 3.32
N ARG A 82 -0.62 -8.00 2.39
CA ARG A 82 -0.07 -9.33 2.70
C ARG A 82 1.33 -9.27 3.32
N TYR A 83 2.00 -8.13 3.33
CA TYR A 83 3.34 -8.01 3.90
C TYR A 83 3.31 -7.43 5.30
N LEU A 84 3.86 -8.15 6.27
CA LEU A 84 4.32 -7.57 7.52
C LEU A 84 5.81 -7.24 7.40
N VAL A 85 6.20 -6.11 7.99
CA VAL A 85 7.58 -5.63 7.96
C VAL A 85 8.03 -5.28 9.36
N GLY A 86 9.24 -5.69 9.72
CA GLY A 86 9.91 -5.19 10.92
C GLY A 86 10.61 -3.87 10.63
N GLY A 87 10.41 -2.87 11.48
CA GLY A 87 11.19 -1.63 11.43
C GLY A 87 11.56 -1.14 12.82
N SER A 88 12.33 -0.06 12.88
CA SER A 88 12.70 0.61 14.12
C SER A 88 11.71 1.72 14.49
N ARG A 89 11.99 2.47 15.56
CA ARG A 89 11.25 3.70 15.87
C ARG A 89 11.45 4.80 14.82
N ASN A 90 12.63 4.85 14.21
CA ASN A 90 13.03 5.92 13.30
C ASN A 90 12.75 5.55 11.83
N ASP A 91 12.82 4.26 11.50
CA ASP A 91 12.65 3.75 10.15
C ASP A 91 11.52 2.72 10.14
N ARG A 92 10.50 2.94 9.32
CA ARG A 92 9.35 2.02 9.26
C ARG A 92 9.66 0.69 8.59
N VAL A 93 10.68 0.65 7.74
CA VAL A 93 11.02 -0.45 6.83
C VAL A 93 12.47 -0.84 7.07
N GLY A 94 12.71 -1.71 8.05
CA GLY A 94 14.07 -2.14 8.42
C GLY A 94 14.87 -1.13 9.26
N TRP A 95 16.17 -1.37 9.38
CA TRP A 95 17.15 -0.50 10.06
C TRP A 95 18.58 -0.89 9.69
N LEU A 96 19.54 -0.02 10.00
CA LEU A 96 20.97 -0.26 9.77
C LEU A 96 21.66 -0.88 10.99
N VAL A 97 22.53 -1.85 10.72
CA VAL A 97 23.38 -2.52 11.72
C VAL A 97 24.83 -2.45 11.27
N ASN A 98 25.74 -2.08 12.18
CA ASN A 98 27.17 -2.10 11.91
C ASN A 98 27.71 -3.53 11.99
N ILE A 99 28.28 -4.03 10.90
CA ILE A 99 28.91 -5.35 10.85
C ILE A 99 30.40 -5.21 11.15
N PRO A 100 31.01 -6.13 11.92
CA PRO A 100 32.45 -6.14 12.13
C PRO A 100 33.24 -6.23 10.81
N ASP A 101 34.37 -5.54 10.76
CA ASP A 101 35.29 -5.66 9.64
C ASP A 101 35.72 -7.13 9.46
N ARG A 102 35.90 -7.56 8.21
CA ARG A 102 36.35 -8.92 7.80
C ARG A 102 35.34 -10.06 7.99
N VAL A 103 34.10 -9.78 8.33
CA VAL A 103 33.01 -10.78 8.30
C VAL A 103 32.49 -10.93 6.87
N GLU A 104 32.62 -12.12 6.28
CA GLU A 104 32.08 -12.41 4.94
C GLU A 104 30.83 -13.28 5.01
N ASP A 105 30.76 -14.19 5.99
CA ASP A 105 29.63 -15.09 6.18
C ASP A 105 29.14 -15.08 7.63
N PHE A 106 27.82 -15.10 7.82
CA PHE A 106 27.16 -15.20 9.12
C PHE A 106 25.70 -15.59 8.96
N ASP A 107 25.03 -15.86 10.07
CA ASP A 107 23.63 -16.25 10.08
C ASP A 107 22.79 -15.19 10.79
N ILE A 108 21.58 -14.99 10.29
CA ILE A 108 20.51 -14.23 10.94
C ILE A 108 19.28 -15.13 11.06
N THR A 109 18.63 -15.12 12.22
CA THR A 109 17.34 -15.79 12.41
C THR A 109 16.26 -14.74 12.70
N LEU A 110 15.19 -14.79 11.93
CA LEU A 110 13.96 -14.01 12.16
C LEU A 110 12.92 -14.94 12.81
N THR A 111 12.39 -14.54 13.97
CA THR A 111 11.33 -15.30 14.66
C THR A 111 10.09 -14.43 14.77
N TRP A 112 9.08 -14.73 13.96
CA TRP A 112 7.76 -14.09 14.05
C TRP A 112 6.87 -14.92 14.98
N ARG A 113 6.28 -14.28 15.99
CA ARG A 113 5.31 -14.90 16.91
C ARG A 113 3.95 -14.25 16.74
N PHE A 114 2.93 -15.08 16.58
CA PHE A 114 1.53 -14.68 16.54
C PHE A 114 0.84 -15.17 17.79
N LYS A 115 0.29 -14.23 18.56
CA LYS A 115 -0.46 -14.50 19.79
C LYS A 115 -1.91 -14.80 19.45
N ASN A 116 -2.51 -15.78 20.13
CA ASN A 116 -3.91 -16.14 19.97
C ASN A 116 -4.35 -16.44 18.51
N PRO A 117 -3.61 -17.27 17.75
CA PRO A 117 -3.96 -17.58 16.37
C PRO A 117 -5.28 -18.35 16.30
N TRP A 118 -5.74 -19.00 17.38
CA TRP A 118 -7.04 -19.69 17.47
C TRP A 118 -8.26 -18.89 17.00
N LYS A 119 -8.21 -17.56 16.98
CA LYS A 119 -9.27 -16.71 16.43
C LYS A 119 -9.49 -16.93 14.92
N TRP A 120 -8.47 -17.39 14.21
CA TRP A 120 -8.47 -17.61 12.76
C TRP A 120 -7.81 -18.94 12.36
N TRP A 121 -7.26 -19.67 13.33
CA TRP A 121 -6.65 -20.98 13.17
C TRP A 121 -6.89 -21.86 14.41
N PRO A 122 -8.03 -22.58 14.50
CA PRO A 122 -8.62 -23.09 15.75
C PRO A 122 -7.84 -24.21 16.47
N ILE A 123 -6.59 -24.48 16.07
CA ILE A 123 -5.82 -25.65 16.49
C ILE A 123 -4.62 -25.25 17.38
N MET A 124 -4.33 -23.96 17.58
CA MET A 124 -3.04 -23.53 18.16
C MET A 124 -3.16 -22.39 19.19
N GLU A 125 -2.39 -22.48 20.28
CA GLU A 125 -2.29 -21.44 21.31
C GLU A 125 -1.42 -20.26 20.86
N ASP A 126 -0.26 -20.55 20.24
CA ASP A 126 0.65 -19.58 19.61
C ASP A 126 1.24 -20.18 18.31
N LEU A 127 1.51 -19.32 17.33
CA LEU A 127 2.07 -19.71 16.04
C LEU A 127 3.43 -19.02 15.81
N LEU A 128 4.44 -19.79 15.43
CA LEU A 128 5.78 -19.30 15.14
C LEU A 128 6.14 -19.45 13.65
N VAL A 129 6.79 -18.43 13.10
CA VAL A 129 7.50 -18.54 11.82
C VAL A 129 8.98 -18.25 12.07
N GLU A 130 9.81 -19.27 11.91
CA GLU A 130 11.26 -19.13 11.99
C GLU A 130 11.88 -19.05 10.60
N HIS A 131 12.78 -18.11 10.41
CA HIS A 131 13.47 -17.94 9.15
C HIS A 131 14.96 -17.79 9.40
N HIS A 132 15.71 -18.85 9.10
CA HIS A 132 17.15 -18.93 9.25
C HIS A 132 17.80 -18.58 7.92
N ILE A 133 18.57 -17.51 7.90
CA ILE A 133 19.18 -16.95 6.70
C ILE A 133 20.69 -17.02 6.87
N ARG A 134 21.35 -17.82 6.06
CA ARG A 134 22.81 -17.74 5.90
C ARG A 134 23.14 -16.64 4.91
N ILE A 135 23.96 -15.69 5.33
CA ILE A 135 24.29 -14.50 4.56
C ILE A 135 25.75 -14.60 4.14
N THR A 136 25.99 -14.37 2.86
CA THR A 136 27.32 -14.15 2.29
C THR A 136 27.41 -12.73 1.74
N LEU A 137 28.32 -11.93 2.27
CA LEU A 137 28.60 -10.59 1.78
C LEU A 137 29.57 -10.69 0.61
N LEU A 138 29.10 -10.30 -0.59
CA LEU A 138 29.93 -10.32 -1.77
C LEU A 138 30.97 -9.19 -1.72
N PRO A 139 32.15 -9.40 -2.32
CA PRO A 139 33.17 -8.36 -2.42
C PRO A 139 32.70 -7.23 -3.35
N GLY A 140 33.17 -6.02 -3.07
CA GLY A 140 33.06 -4.87 -3.97
C GLY A 140 33.51 -3.57 -3.32
N ASP A 141 33.25 -2.45 -3.99
CA ASP A 141 33.88 -1.16 -3.69
C ASP A 141 33.20 -0.39 -2.54
N PHE A 142 32.09 -0.89 -2.02
CA PHE A 142 31.29 -0.23 -1.00
C PHE A 142 31.16 -1.06 0.28
N ASN A 143 30.94 -0.37 1.39
CA ASN A 143 30.79 -0.95 2.72
C ASN A 143 29.34 -1.25 3.10
N SER A 144 28.37 -0.98 2.22
CA SER A 144 26.94 -1.11 2.54
C SER A 144 26.30 -2.31 1.84
N TYR A 145 25.39 -2.98 2.54
CA TYR A 145 24.64 -4.16 2.07
C TYR A 145 23.17 -4.03 2.47
N SER A 146 22.26 -4.66 1.74
CA SER A 146 20.81 -4.56 2.03
C SER A 146 20.07 -5.87 1.76
N PHE A 147 19.11 -6.21 2.62
CA PHE A 147 18.11 -7.26 2.35
C PHE A 147 17.06 -6.86 1.32
N ASP A 148 16.96 -5.56 1.01
CA ASP A 148 16.05 -5.04 0.00
C ASP A 148 16.63 -5.31 -1.40
N GLU A 149 16.05 -6.28 -2.10
CA GLU A 149 16.48 -6.66 -3.46
C GLU A 149 16.28 -5.56 -4.49
N SER A 150 15.37 -4.61 -4.22
CA SER A 150 15.20 -3.48 -5.13
C SER A 150 16.48 -2.65 -5.20
N SER A 151 17.19 -2.51 -4.08
CA SER A 151 18.47 -1.79 -3.96
C SER A 151 19.63 -2.40 -4.73
N TRP A 152 19.48 -3.62 -5.25
CA TRP A 152 20.59 -4.35 -5.87
C TRP A 152 20.81 -3.88 -7.32
N PRO A 153 22.06 -3.87 -7.84
CA PRO A 153 22.35 -3.27 -9.13
C PRO A 153 21.65 -4.05 -10.25
N HIS A 154 20.87 -3.36 -11.07
CA HIS A 154 20.13 -3.97 -12.19
C HIS A 154 21.02 -4.26 -13.42
N ASP A 155 22.29 -3.86 -13.39
CA ASP A 155 23.25 -3.88 -14.51
C ASP A 155 23.67 -5.28 -15.00
N ALA A 156 22.93 -6.34 -14.63
CA ALA A 156 23.06 -7.69 -15.16
C ALA A 156 21.84 -8.15 -16.00
N GLN A 157 20.95 -7.25 -16.41
CA GLN A 157 19.83 -7.55 -17.33
C GLN A 157 20.15 -7.18 -18.79
N SER A 158 21.11 -7.85 -19.41
CA SER A 158 21.01 -8.05 -20.86
C SER A 158 20.28 -9.36 -21.10
N ILE A 159 19.43 -9.44 -22.12
CA ILE A 159 18.74 -10.67 -22.54
C ILE A 159 19.73 -11.85 -22.75
N ALA A 160 21.05 -11.59 -22.84
CA ALA A 160 22.12 -12.58 -22.86
C ALA A 160 22.48 -13.22 -21.50
N SER A 161 22.16 -12.60 -20.35
CA SER A 161 22.45 -13.17 -19.01
C SER A 161 21.50 -14.32 -18.63
N ARG A 162 20.37 -14.48 -19.34
CA ARG A 162 19.54 -15.70 -19.26
C ARG A 162 20.28 -16.96 -19.74
N GLN A 163 21.40 -16.84 -20.45
CA GLN A 163 22.16 -17.98 -21.01
C GLN A 163 23.43 -18.34 -20.22
N ALA A 164 23.78 -17.62 -19.14
CA ALA A 164 25.00 -17.89 -18.34
C ALA A 164 24.74 -18.37 -16.90
N GLY A 165 23.47 -18.52 -16.49
CA GLY A 165 23.11 -19.35 -15.33
C GLY A 165 23.35 -18.80 -13.94
N ASN A 166 23.43 -17.47 -13.73
CA ASN A 166 23.31 -16.92 -12.37
C ASN A 166 22.72 -15.49 -12.34
N PRO A 167 21.38 -15.35 -12.22
CA PRO A 167 20.75 -14.08 -11.84
C PRO A 167 20.92 -13.85 -10.32
N TYR A 168 21.01 -12.61 -9.85
CA TYR A 168 20.98 -12.36 -8.41
C TYR A 168 19.68 -12.93 -7.81
N PRO A 169 19.74 -13.56 -6.62
CA PRO A 169 18.56 -14.13 -5.98
C PRO A 169 17.54 -13.04 -5.62
N GLU A 170 16.31 -13.41 -5.26
CA GLU A 170 15.43 -12.44 -4.59
C GLU A 170 15.84 -12.28 -3.12
N GLY A 171 15.53 -11.14 -2.53
CA GLY A 171 15.82 -10.85 -1.13
C GLY A 171 15.08 -11.80 -0.19
N PRO A 172 15.60 -11.99 1.04
CA PRO A 172 15.02 -12.95 1.96
C PRO A 172 13.63 -12.52 2.42
N ILE A 173 12.72 -13.49 2.53
CA ILE A 173 11.36 -13.27 3.05
C ILE A 173 10.79 -14.49 3.79
N SER A 174 10.27 -14.24 4.99
CA SER A 174 9.56 -15.24 5.79
C SER A 174 8.17 -15.53 5.20
N LEU A 175 7.67 -16.76 5.35
CA LEU A 175 6.36 -17.17 4.83
C LEU A 175 5.47 -17.76 5.94
N LEU A 176 4.20 -17.37 5.96
CA LEU A 176 3.19 -17.89 6.86
C LEU A 176 2.28 -18.92 6.14
N GLY A 177 2.54 -20.22 6.27
CA GLY A 177 1.69 -21.32 5.77
C GLY A 177 1.67 -21.52 4.24
N HIS A 178 1.59 -22.77 3.77
CA HIS A 178 1.86 -23.13 2.36
C HIS A 178 0.81 -24.06 1.69
N GLU A 179 -0.17 -24.65 2.39
CA GLU A 179 -0.90 -25.78 1.78
C GLU A 179 -2.00 -25.42 0.77
N SER A 180 -2.56 -24.20 0.77
CA SER A 180 -3.72 -23.85 -0.08
C SER A 180 -3.63 -22.53 -0.84
N ASP A 181 -2.59 -21.73 -0.62
CA ASP A 181 -2.31 -20.48 -1.32
C ASP A 181 -0.97 -20.69 -2.03
N SER A 182 -1.01 -21.02 -3.32
CA SER A 182 0.20 -21.22 -4.12
C SER A 182 0.94 -19.90 -4.20
N ASP A 183 1.83 -19.65 -3.24
CA ASP A 183 2.58 -18.40 -3.18
C ASP A 183 3.42 -18.30 -4.46
N PRO A 184 3.17 -17.29 -5.31
CA PRO A 184 3.91 -17.11 -6.56
C PRO A 184 5.41 -16.88 -6.31
N ARG A 185 5.83 -16.66 -5.06
CA ARG A 185 7.22 -16.40 -4.69
C ARG A 185 7.99 -17.60 -4.16
N VAL A 186 7.36 -18.76 -3.99
CA VAL A 186 8.09 -20.02 -3.70
C VAL A 186 8.94 -20.49 -4.89
N PRO A 187 8.51 -20.39 -6.16
CA PRO A 187 9.35 -20.73 -7.32
C PRO A 187 10.34 -19.62 -7.74
N THR A 188 10.74 -18.73 -6.82
CA THR A 188 11.60 -17.57 -7.13
C THR A 188 13.07 -17.94 -7.23
N LEU A 189 13.89 -16.96 -7.64
CA LEU A 189 15.35 -17.05 -7.69
C LEU A 189 16.01 -17.20 -6.29
N ARG A 190 15.26 -17.57 -5.26
CA ARG A 190 15.75 -17.76 -3.88
C ARG A 190 16.44 -19.11 -3.73
N THR A 191 17.45 -19.17 -2.87
CA THR A 191 18.15 -20.42 -2.52
C THR A 191 17.61 -20.97 -1.20
N ILE A 192 16.40 -21.52 -1.25
CA ILE A 192 15.76 -22.17 -0.10
C ILE A 192 16.34 -23.58 0.05
N GLU A 193 17.01 -23.83 1.17
CA GLU A 193 17.61 -25.13 1.50
C GLU A 193 16.57 -26.08 2.10
N VAL A 194 15.75 -25.54 3.01
CA VAL A 194 14.73 -26.30 3.73
C VAL A 194 13.51 -25.41 3.98
N MET A 195 12.32 -25.95 3.76
CA MET A 195 11.07 -25.34 4.16
C MET A 195 10.13 -26.43 4.67
N GLY A 196 9.44 -26.17 5.77
CA GLY A 196 8.45 -27.11 6.28
C GLY A 196 7.76 -26.62 7.53
N ASP A 197 6.92 -27.50 8.08
CA ASP A 197 6.19 -27.21 9.30
C ASP A 197 7.10 -27.34 10.52
N LEU A 198 6.97 -26.40 11.43
CA LEU A 198 7.49 -26.47 12.78
C LEU A 198 6.45 -27.25 13.60
N CYS A 199 6.63 -28.56 13.69
CA CYS A 199 5.75 -29.42 14.49
C CYS A 199 6.16 -29.35 15.96
N ALA A 200 5.26 -28.84 16.81
CA ALA A 200 5.28 -28.93 18.28
C ALA A 200 6.69 -28.87 18.92
N LEU A 201 7.30 -27.69 18.93
CA LEU A 201 8.43 -27.44 19.82
C LEU A 201 7.86 -27.19 21.23
N GLU A 202 8.11 -28.10 22.15
CA GLU A 202 7.91 -27.87 23.59
C GLU A 202 9.07 -27.00 24.11
N TYR A 203 8.80 -25.76 24.51
CA TYR A 203 9.77 -24.89 25.18
C TYR A 203 9.23 -24.51 26.56
N GLY A 204 9.57 -25.30 27.59
CA GLY A 204 8.94 -25.18 28.89
C GLY A 204 7.51 -25.73 28.88
N ASP A 205 6.52 -24.94 29.30
CA ASP A 205 5.10 -25.31 29.31
C ASP A 205 4.35 -24.90 28.01
N GLU A 206 5.04 -24.30 27.03
CA GLU A 206 4.45 -23.78 25.79
C GLU A 206 4.69 -24.76 24.62
N VAL A 207 3.63 -25.08 23.87
CA VAL A 207 3.68 -25.89 22.63
C VAL A 207 3.60 -24.96 21.43
N TYR A 208 4.69 -24.88 20.67
CA TYR A 208 4.78 -24.04 19.49
C TYR A 208 4.61 -24.84 18.21
N CYS A 209 3.74 -24.34 17.32
CA CYS A 209 3.57 -24.86 15.97
C CYS A 209 3.77 -23.74 14.95
N GLY A 210 4.12 -24.07 13.71
CA GLY A 210 4.10 -23.10 12.62
C GLY A 210 4.99 -23.49 11.46
N ASN A 211 5.82 -22.57 10.95
CA ASN A 211 6.65 -22.83 9.77
C ASN A 211 8.11 -22.50 10.05
N TYR A 212 9.01 -23.20 9.37
CA TYR A 212 10.40 -22.78 9.32
C TYR A 212 10.94 -22.77 7.89
N ILE A 213 11.82 -21.83 7.62
CA ILE A 213 12.56 -21.69 6.37
C ILE A 213 14.04 -21.60 6.71
N LYS A 214 14.86 -22.31 5.95
CA LYS A 214 16.31 -22.14 5.90
C LYS A 214 16.69 -21.76 4.49
N GLU A 215 17.34 -20.60 4.32
CA GLU A 215 17.81 -20.14 3.02
C GLU A 215 19.22 -19.57 3.10
N SER A 216 19.89 -19.55 1.95
CA SER A 216 21.17 -18.87 1.76
C SER A 216 20.96 -17.68 0.83
N VAL A 217 21.55 -16.53 1.17
CA VAL A 217 21.50 -15.31 0.36
C VAL A 217 22.87 -14.68 0.22
N ALA A 218 23.21 -14.28 -1.00
CA ALA A 218 24.42 -13.53 -1.30
C ALA A 218 24.07 -12.05 -1.54
N LEU A 219 24.65 -11.15 -0.75
CA LEU A 219 24.34 -9.72 -0.79
C LEU A 219 25.45 -8.95 -1.52
N PRO A 220 25.15 -8.22 -2.60
CA PRO A 220 26.12 -7.34 -3.26
C PRO A 220 26.49 -6.14 -2.39
N SER A 221 27.71 -5.61 -2.54
CA SER A 221 28.09 -4.32 -1.97
C SER A 221 27.44 -3.17 -2.77
N LEU A 222 26.91 -2.17 -2.08
CA LEU A 222 26.14 -1.07 -2.68
C LEU A 222 26.58 0.28 -2.11
N PRO A 223 26.50 1.38 -2.87
CA PRO A 223 26.56 2.72 -2.29
C PRO A 223 25.53 2.86 -1.16
N LEU A 224 25.87 3.57 -0.09
CA LEU A 224 24.98 3.72 1.07
C LEU A 224 23.64 4.35 0.69
N GLU A 225 23.67 5.30 -0.24
CA GLU A 225 22.48 5.98 -0.77
C GLU A 225 21.53 5.10 -1.59
N HIS A 226 21.99 3.92 -2.02
CA HIS A 226 21.14 2.96 -2.73
C HIS A 226 20.30 2.10 -1.78
N VAL A 227 20.50 2.23 -0.48
CA VAL A 227 19.74 1.52 0.55
C VAL A 227 18.40 2.23 0.81
N TRP A 228 17.46 2.14 -0.15
CA TRP A 228 16.29 3.04 -0.28
C TRP A 228 15.19 2.91 0.77
N SER A 229 14.95 1.69 1.25
CA SER A 229 14.10 1.38 2.41
C SER A 229 14.13 2.38 3.58
N ILE A 230 15.28 3.01 3.87
CA ILE A 230 15.44 4.03 4.92
C ILE A 230 14.44 5.19 4.73
N ASN A 231 14.13 5.56 3.50
CA ASN A 231 13.34 6.76 3.19
C ASN A 231 11.98 6.49 2.54
N GLU A 232 11.65 5.24 2.23
CA GLU A 232 10.40 4.84 1.58
C GLU A 232 9.31 4.43 2.59
N PHE A 233 8.04 4.62 2.21
CA PHE A 233 6.85 4.22 2.99
C PHE A 233 6.88 4.62 4.49
N GLN A 234 7.43 5.80 4.77
CA GLN A 234 7.54 6.34 6.13
C GLN A 234 6.20 6.89 6.68
N GLU A 235 5.20 7.05 5.82
CA GLU A 235 3.83 7.41 6.21
C GLU A 235 3.00 6.15 6.49
N LYS A 236 2.11 6.24 7.49
CA LYS A 236 1.16 5.15 7.76
C LYS A 236 0.21 4.98 6.58
N GLN A 237 -0.03 3.74 6.19
CA GLN A 237 -1.07 3.43 5.21
C GLN A 237 -2.45 3.42 5.88
N LEU A 238 -3.50 3.63 5.10
CA LEU A 238 -4.87 3.71 5.62
C LEU A 238 -5.28 2.50 6.48
N HIS A 239 -4.92 1.28 6.05
CA HIS A 239 -5.20 0.04 6.80
C HIS A 239 -4.38 -0.13 8.09
N GLU A 240 -3.39 0.74 8.34
CA GLU A 240 -2.62 0.78 9.58
C GLU A 240 -3.19 1.78 10.59
N ILE A 241 -4.18 2.59 10.19
CA ILE A 241 -4.76 3.64 11.01
C ILE A 241 -5.93 3.08 11.80
N THR A 242 -6.01 3.45 13.08
CA THR A 242 -7.23 3.21 13.86
C THR A 242 -8.24 4.30 13.53
N HIS A 243 -9.32 3.94 12.85
CA HIS A 243 -10.32 4.90 12.40
C HIS A 243 -11.04 5.54 13.59
N ALA A 244 -11.12 6.87 13.59
CA ALA A 244 -11.92 7.61 14.55
C ALA A 244 -13.42 7.38 14.29
N ALA A 245 -14.17 7.13 15.36
CA ALA A 245 -15.63 7.04 15.31
C ALA A 245 -16.33 8.37 15.57
N VAL A 246 -15.60 9.35 16.12
CA VAL A 246 -16.10 10.69 16.49
C VAL A 246 -15.00 11.71 16.20
N PHE A 247 -15.37 12.84 15.61
CA PHE A 247 -14.45 13.92 15.28
C PHE A 247 -14.69 15.14 16.18
N LYS A 248 -13.63 15.80 16.65
CA LYS A 248 -13.74 16.98 17.53
C LYS A 248 -13.10 18.22 16.95
N THR A 249 -12.14 18.08 16.04
CA THR A 249 -11.48 19.20 15.38
C THR A 249 -12.08 19.47 14.00
N ASN A 250 -11.89 20.69 13.47
CA ASN A 250 -12.24 21.07 12.10
C ASN A 250 -13.69 20.77 11.66
N LEU A 251 -14.64 20.75 12.59
CA LEU A 251 -16.07 20.52 12.27
C LEU A 251 -16.63 21.65 11.41
N ASP A 252 -16.38 22.90 11.80
CA ASP A 252 -16.82 24.07 11.01
C ASP A 252 -16.18 24.07 9.61
N VAL A 253 -14.90 23.72 9.51
CA VAL A 253 -14.18 23.62 8.22
C VAL A 253 -14.76 22.50 7.34
N HIS A 254 -15.11 21.37 7.93
CA HIS A 254 -15.77 20.28 7.23
C HIS A 254 -17.14 20.70 6.69
N ASP A 255 -17.92 21.41 7.50
CA ASP A 255 -19.22 21.96 7.10
C ASP A 255 -19.07 23.02 6.01
N ASP A 256 -18.04 23.85 6.11
CA ASP A 256 -17.74 24.89 5.12
C ASP A 256 -17.24 24.35 3.77
N ASN A 257 -16.82 23.09 3.68
CA ASN A 257 -16.38 22.46 2.43
C ASN A 257 -17.54 22.00 1.53
N CYS A 258 -18.78 21.99 2.04
CA CYS A 258 -19.94 21.52 1.29
C CYS A 258 -20.95 22.65 1.01
N SER A 259 -21.83 22.43 0.05
CA SER A 259 -22.93 23.36 -0.26
C SER A 259 -24.30 22.85 0.20
N VAL A 260 -24.45 21.54 0.33
CA VAL A 260 -25.69 20.88 0.73
C VAL A 260 -25.39 19.65 1.58
N SER A 261 -26.36 19.25 2.41
CA SER A 261 -26.29 18.00 3.18
C SER A 261 -27.17 16.92 2.55
N MET A 262 -26.59 15.78 2.24
CA MET A 262 -27.25 14.59 1.72
C MET A 262 -27.60 13.62 2.86
N PRO A 263 -28.80 13.02 2.84
CA PRO A 263 -29.17 11.98 3.80
C PRO A 263 -28.20 10.77 3.79
N PRO A 264 -27.67 10.32 4.96
CA PRO A 264 -26.82 9.13 5.07
C PRO A 264 -27.38 7.86 4.43
N ALA A 265 -28.70 7.66 4.53
CA ALA A 265 -29.38 6.49 3.98
C ALA A 265 -29.20 6.34 2.46
N LEU A 266 -29.02 7.43 1.72
CA LEU A 266 -28.76 7.37 0.27
C LEU A 266 -27.38 6.80 -0.04
N LEU A 267 -26.35 7.19 0.72
CA LEU A 267 -25.01 6.65 0.55
C LEU A 267 -24.97 5.17 0.93
N VAL A 268 -25.63 4.78 2.03
CA VAL A 268 -25.75 3.37 2.43
C VAL A 268 -26.42 2.53 1.33
N GLU A 269 -27.51 3.02 0.74
CA GLU A 269 -28.20 2.31 -0.34
C GLU A 269 -27.36 2.27 -1.62
N ALA A 270 -26.62 3.34 -1.95
CA ALA A 270 -25.69 3.35 -3.09
C ALA A 270 -24.57 2.31 -2.92
N ILE A 271 -23.98 2.20 -1.72
CA ILE A 271 -23.00 1.15 -1.37
C ILE A 271 -23.62 -0.23 -1.60
N ARG A 272 -24.82 -0.48 -1.06
CA ARG A 272 -25.52 -1.77 -1.24
C ARG A 272 -25.76 -2.08 -2.72
N LEU A 273 -26.16 -1.11 -3.52
CA LEU A 273 -26.37 -1.27 -4.96
C LEU A 273 -25.06 -1.60 -5.69
N ALA A 274 -23.96 -0.91 -5.38
CA ALA A 274 -22.64 -1.19 -5.99
C ALA A 274 -22.14 -2.60 -5.66
N GLN A 275 -22.35 -3.08 -4.43
CA GLN A 275 -21.95 -4.43 -4.01
C GLN A 275 -22.81 -5.56 -4.59
N THR A 276 -24.04 -5.26 -5.04
CA THR A 276 -25.02 -6.27 -5.47
C THR A 276 -25.26 -6.32 -6.96
N ILE A 277 -24.96 -5.23 -7.68
CA ILE A 277 -25.13 -5.15 -9.13
C ILE A 277 -23.73 -5.19 -9.76
N PRO A 278 -23.41 -6.20 -10.59
CA PRO A 278 -22.10 -6.30 -11.22
C PRO A 278 -21.80 -5.12 -12.13
N TYR A 279 -20.53 -4.71 -12.14
CA TYR A 279 -19.97 -3.72 -13.04
C TYR A 279 -18.56 -4.14 -13.46
N ASP A 280 -18.13 -3.70 -14.64
CA ASP A 280 -16.78 -3.93 -15.18
C ASP A 280 -16.27 -2.59 -15.72
N ILE A 281 -14.95 -2.41 -15.74
CA ILE A 281 -14.31 -1.20 -16.27
C ILE A 281 -14.52 -1.06 -17.78
N THR A 282 -14.62 -2.20 -18.48
CA THR A 282 -14.89 -2.22 -19.92
C THR A 282 -16.40 -2.28 -20.17
N CYS A 283 -16.88 -1.36 -21.00
CA CYS A 283 -18.27 -1.27 -21.41
C CYS A 283 -18.36 -1.20 -22.93
N THR A 284 -19.52 -1.56 -23.48
CA THR A 284 -19.76 -1.48 -24.94
C THR A 284 -20.24 -0.10 -25.38
N ASP A 285 -20.61 0.77 -24.43
CA ASP A 285 -21.15 2.10 -24.66
C ASP A 285 -20.40 3.13 -23.79
N PRO A 286 -20.15 4.35 -24.29
CA PRO A 286 -19.45 5.39 -23.55
C PRO A 286 -20.29 5.89 -22.36
N GLY A 287 -19.68 5.95 -21.18
CA GLY A 287 -20.35 6.37 -19.95
C GLY A 287 -21.45 5.45 -19.47
N ALA A 288 -21.45 4.17 -19.88
CA ALA A 288 -22.45 3.19 -19.47
C ALA A 288 -22.56 3.09 -17.94
N LEU A 289 -21.46 3.25 -17.21
CA LEU A 289 -21.42 3.15 -15.75
C LEU A 289 -22.00 4.39 -15.05
N GLU A 290 -22.12 5.54 -15.74
CA GLU A 290 -22.93 6.67 -15.23
C GLU A 290 -24.41 6.27 -15.06
N GLY A 291 -24.86 5.30 -15.87
CA GLY A 291 -26.19 4.70 -15.80
C GLY A 291 -26.36 3.63 -14.73
N HIS A 292 -25.30 3.26 -13.99
CA HIS A 292 -25.41 2.25 -12.94
C HIS A 292 -26.35 2.73 -11.81
N PRO A 293 -27.25 1.89 -11.27
CA PRO A 293 -28.23 2.33 -10.26
C PRO A 293 -27.63 3.00 -9.03
N ALA A 294 -26.47 2.52 -8.56
CA ALA A 294 -25.75 3.15 -7.45
C ALA A 294 -25.27 4.58 -7.78
N VAL A 295 -24.78 4.80 -9.00
CA VAL A 295 -24.31 6.11 -9.46
C VAL A 295 -25.49 7.04 -9.67
N LEU A 296 -26.51 6.58 -10.40
CA LEU A 296 -27.74 7.33 -10.64
C LEU A 296 -28.42 7.77 -9.36
N LEU A 297 -28.45 6.93 -8.32
CA LEU A 297 -29.07 7.29 -7.04
C LEU A 297 -28.47 8.58 -6.47
N LEU A 298 -27.15 8.69 -6.46
CA LEU A 298 -26.45 9.85 -5.90
C LEU A 298 -26.47 11.04 -6.86
N THR A 299 -26.22 10.82 -8.15
CA THR A 299 -26.15 11.91 -9.14
C THR A 299 -27.53 12.53 -9.41
N GLN A 300 -28.61 11.74 -9.46
CA GLN A 300 -29.96 12.28 -9.60
C GLN A 300 -30.41 13.05 -8.37
N TRP A 301 -30.07 12.56 -7.17
CA TRP A 301 -30.33 13.32 -5.94
C TRP A 301 -29.59 14.66 -5.99
N TRP A 302 -28.31 14.65 -6.39
CA TRP A 302 -27.53 15.86 -6.53
C TRP A 302 -28.14 16.86 -7.51
N GLU A 303 -28.51 16.43 -8.72
CA GLU A 303 -29.14 17.30 -9.73
C GLU A 303 -30.42 17.98 -9.22
N GLN A 304 -31.15 17.33 -8.32
CA GLN A 304 -32.37 17.90 -7.72
C GLN A 304 -32.10 18.92 -6.60
N HIS A 305 -30.93 18.87 -5.97
CA HIS A 305 -30.63 19.62 -4.75
C HIS A 305 -29.44 20.58 -4.88
N ARG A 306 -28.67 20.50 -5.97
CA ARG A 306 -27.47 21.32 -6.16
C ARG A 306 -27.81 22.81 -6.13
N PRO A 307 -26.91 23.64 -5.55
CA PRO A 307 -27.18 25.06 -5.34
C PRO A 307 -27.08 25.90 -6.62
N ASP A 308 -26.50 25.37 -7.71
CA ASP A 308 -26.18 26.12 -8.91
C ASP A 308 -27.13 25.84 -10.08
N SER A 309 -27.67 26.90 -10.68
CA SER A 309 -28.54 26.82 -11.86
C SER A 309 -27.78 26.72 -13.19
N LYS A 310 -26.44 26.66 -13.15
CA LYS A 310 -25.54 26.64 -14.32
C LYS A 310 -24.64 25.40 -14.41
N GLY A 311 -24.83 24.40 -13.54
CA GLY A 311 -23.95 23.25 -13.49
C GLY A 311 -24.04 22.36 -14.74
N MET A 312 -22.95 21.67 -15.04
CA MET A 312 -22.88 20.60 -16.03
C MET A 312 -23.68 19.38 -15.56
N LYS A 313 -24.14 18.53 -16.47
CA LYS A 313 -24.83 17.29 -16.08
C LYS A 313 -23.85 16.43 -15.30
N THR A 314 -24.24 15.98 -14.11
CA THR A 314 -23.42 15.12 -13.27
C THR A 314 -23.50 13.68 -13.75
N GLY A 315 -22.35 13.04 -13.92
CA GLY A 315 -22.24 11.63 -14.34
C GLY A 315 -21.58 10.72 -13.30
N MET A 316 -20.82 11.30 -12.37
CA MET A 316 -19.97 10.54 -11.46
C MET A 316 -19.63 11.33 -10.19
N PHE A 317 -18.91 10.72 -9.26
CA PHE A 317 -18.49 11.37 -8.02
C PHE A 317 -17.21 10.75 -7.43
N ARG A 318 -16.63 11.43 -6.44
CA ARG A 318 -15.52 10.96 -5.62
C ARG A 318 -15.85 11.13 -4.14
N LEU A 319 -15.49 10.16 -3.32
CA LEU A 319 -15.70 10.11 -1.88
C LEU A 319 -14.44 10.57 -1.16
N TYR A 320 -14.62 11.47 -0.20
CA TYR A 320 -13.57 11.95 0.68
C TYR A 320 -13.99 11.72 2.13
N THR A 321 -13.24 10.89 2.85
CA THR A 321 -13.62 10.39 4.16
C THR A 321 -12.60 10.77 5.21
N ARG A 322 -13.03 11.38 6.31
CA ARG A 322 -12.19 11.61 7.48
C ARG A 322 -11.97 10.28 8.18
N VAL A 323 -10.72 9.99 8.50
CA VAL A 323 -10.34 8.75 9.18
C VAL A 323 -9.69 9.02 10.53
N GLU A 324 -8.91 10.10 10.65
CA GLU A 324 -8.37 10.59 11.91
C GLU A 324 -8.86 12.02 12.17
N ASP A 325 -8.71 12.48 13.41
CA ASP A 325 -9.01 13.86 13.80
C ASP A 325 -7.80 14.78 13.54
N ASN A 326 -7.29 14.77 12.31
CA ASN A 326 -6.02 15.41 11.90
C ASN A 326 -6.17 16.43 10.75
N GLY A 327 -7.37 16.64 10.22
CA GLY A 327 -7.62 17.58 9.12
C GLY A 327 -7.31 17.03 7.72
N ILE A 328 -7.16 15.72 7.56
CA ILE A 328 -6.96 15.05 6.26
C ILE A 328 -8.20 14.23 5.90
N TYR A 329 -8.60 14.31 4.64
CA TYR A 329 -9.56 13.40 4.03
C TYR A 329 -8.83 12.29 3.27
N ALA A 330 -9.12 11.05 3.64
CA ALA A 330 -8.70 9.90 2.87
C ALA A 330 -9.56 9.76 1.60
N SER A 331 -8.92 9.47 0.47
CA SER A 331 -9.62 9.23 -0.79
C SER A 331 -10.33 7.87 -0.78
N GLY A 332 -11.56 7.84 -1.29
CA GLY A 332 -12.27 6.60 -1.58
C GLY A 332 -11.51 5.71 -2.55
N ASP A 333 -10.87 6.33 -3.54
CA ASP A 333 -10.02 5.64 -4.51
C ASP A 333 -8.66 5.30 -3.87
N PRO A 334 -8.26 4.01 -3.80
CA PRO A 334 -6.96 3.58 -3.28
C PRO A 334 -5.74 4.13 -4.03
N GLU A 335 -5.91 4.53 -5.28
CA GLU A 335 -4.82 5.03 -6.13
C GLU A 335 -4.70 6.56 -6.06
N ALA A 336 -5.71 7.25 -5.53
CA ALA A 336 -5.71 8.70 -5.40
C ALA A 336 -5.15 9.15 -4.04
N PRO A 337 -4.38 10.25 -4.00
CA PRO A 337 -3.82 10.76 -2.76
C PRO A 337 -4.89 11.33 -1.83
N ASP A 338 -4.59 11.27 -0.54
CA ASP A 338 -5.36 11.96 0.50
C ASP A 338 -5.30 13.49 0.33
N ARG A 339 -6.29 14.20 0.86
CA ARG A 339 -6.44 15.65 0.70
C ARG A 339 -6.53 16.37 2.03
N GLU A 340 -5.78 17.46 2.19
CA GLU A 340 -5.86 18.33 3.35
C GLU A 340 -7.16 19.18 3.35
N MET A 341 -7.62 19.55 4.55
CA MET A 341 -8.62 20.60 4.77
C MET A 341 -7.97 21.99 4.73
N PRO A 342 -8.67 23.04 4.25
CA PRO A 342 -9.98 23.00 3.60
C PRO A 342 -9.89 22.44 2.17
N PHE A 343 -11.00 21.90 1.69
CA PHE A 343 -11.12 21.52 0.28
C PHE A 343 -11.14 22.79 -0.59
N SER A 344 -10.79 22.69 -1.87
CA SER A 344 -10.72 23.87 -2.75
C SER A 344 -12.05 24.65 -2.73
N PRO A 345 -12.06 25.95 -2.35
CA PRO A 345 -13.29 26.74 -2.25
C PRO A 345 -14.09 26.79 -3.56
N GLU A 346 -13.39 26.69 -4.69
CA GLU A 346 -13.98 26.68 -6.03
C GLU A 346 -14.83 25.42 -6.29
N LEU A 347 -14.57 24.33 -5.58
CA LEU A 347 -15.30 23.06 -5.71
C LEU A 347 -16.48 22.95 -4.74
N LYS A 348 -16.61 23.86 -3.76
CA LYS A 348 -17.65 23.81 -2.71
C LYS A 348 -19.06 23.62 -3.26
N SER A 349 -19.38 24.29 -4.37
CA SER A 349 -20.71 24.20 -5.01
C SER A 349 -20.97 22.86 -5.72
N SER A 350 -19.97 21.97 -5.80
CA SER A 350 -20.07 20.60 -6.32
C SER A 350 -19.95 19.54 -5.23
N ILE A 351 -19.98 19.94 -3.96
CA ILE A 351 -19.76 19.02 -2.83
C ILE A 351 -21.01 18.92 -1.96
N ALA A 352 -21.41 17.69 -1.67
CA ALA A 352 -22.38 17.37 -0.63
C ALA A 352 -21.70 16.77 0.59
N LYS A 353 -22.16 17.15 1.79
CA LYS A 353 -21.81 16.47 3.04
C LYS A 353 -22.83 15.37 3.30
N VAL A 354 -22.39 14.18 3.67
CA VAL A 354 -23.31 13.08 4.07
C VAL A 354 -23.37 12.93 5.59
N SER A 355 -22.24 13.05 6.25
CA SER A 355 -22.10 12.92 7.70
C SER A 355 -20.93 13.78 8.18
N GLU A 356 -20.60 13.75 9.48
CA GLU A 356 -19.39 14.40 10.00
C GLU A 356 -18.08 13.84 9.43
N ALA A 357 -18.15 12.68 8.76
CA ALA A 357 -17.01 11.95 8.23
C ALA A 357 -16.87 12.06 6.71
N VAL A 358 -17.97 12.18 5.94
CA VAL A 358 -17.96 11.93 4.49
C VAL A 358 -18.41 13.15 3.70
N LEU A 359 -17.59 13.53 2.71
CA LEU A 359 -17.93 14.43 1.63
C LEU A 359 -18.00 13.67 0.31
N ILE A 360 -18.89 14.12 -0.58
CA ILE A 360 -19.02 13.63 -1.96
C ILE A 360 -18.78 14.80 -2.89
N LEU A 361 -17.74 14.71 -3.72
CA LEU A 361 -17.49 15.63 -4.81
C LEU A 361 -18.15 15.10 -6.08
N PHE A 362 -19.12 15.83 -6.62
CA PHE A 362 -19.80 15.50 -7.87
C PHE A 362 -19.03 16.03 -9.07
N MET A 363 -18.85 15.18 -10.08
CA MET A 363 -18.15 15.52 -11.32
C MET A 363 -19.09 15.46 -12.52
N ALA A 364 -18.77 16.26 -13.53
CA ALA A 364 -19.54 16.30 -14.76
C ALA A 364 -19.45 14.96 -15.50
N SER A 365 -20.49 14.64 -16.26
CA SER A 365 -20.55 13.49 -17.17
C SER A 365 -19.42 13.55 -18.22
N TRP A 366 -19.01 12.39 -18.73
CA TRP A 366 -17.97 12.25 -19.76
C TRP A 366 -18.23 13.13 -20.99
N GLU A 367 -19.49 13.44 -21.28
CA GLU A 367 -19.93 14.34 -22.37
C GLU A 367 -19.32 15.74 -22.26
N HIS A 368 -18.87 16.12 -21.06
CA HIS A 368 -18.26 17.42 -20.75
C HIS A 368 -16.73 17.40 -20.70
N PHE A 369 -16.09 16.25 -20.95
CA PHE A 369 -14.64 16.16 -20.93
C PHE A 369 -14.01 16.94 -22.09
N THR A 370 -12.90 17.60 -21.80
CA THR A 370 -12.07 18.26 -22.81
C THR A 370 -10.81 17.45 -23.06
N TYR A 371 -10.40 17.30 -24.31
CA TYR A 371 -9.29 16.45 -24.70
C TYR A 371 -8.13 17.30 -25.24
N GLY A 372 -6.93 17.06 -24.73
CA GLY A 372 -5.68 17.69 -25.17
C GLY A 372 -4.61 16.64 -25.48
N ASP A 373 -3.39 17.10 -25.75
CA ASP A 373 -2.28 16.25 -26.20
C ASP A 373 -1.88 15.14 -25.20
N TRP A 374 -2.22 15.32 -23.92
CA TRP A 374 -1.83 14.44 -22.82
C TRP A 374 -2.98 13.62 -22.25
N GLY A 375 -4.17 13.66 -22.86
CA GLY A 375 -5.37 12.95 -22.39
C GLY A 375 -6.55 13.89 -22.14
N TYR A 376 -7.46 13.48 -21.25
CA TYR A 376 -8.67 14.24 -20.95
C TYR A 376 -8.55 15.06 -19.66
N THR A 377 -9.31 16.15 -19.59
CA THR A 377 -9.58 16.91 -18.36
C THR A 377 -11.09 16.87 -18.08
N GLY A 378 -11.45 16.36 -16.91
CA GLY A 378 -12.82 16.26 -16.42
C GLY A 378 -13.15 17.38 -15.44
N PRO A 379 -14.22 18.16 -15.65
CA PRO A 379 -14.63 19.18 -14.70
C PRO A 379 -15.49 18.59 -13.56
N ALA A 380 -15.46 19.26 -12.41
CA ALA A 380 -16.48 19.09 -11.38
C ALA A 380 -17.87 19.51 -11.92
N ALA A 381 -18.95 19.16 -11.21
CA ALA A 381 -20.31 19.45 -11.66
C ALA A 381 -20.58 20.95 -11.90
N ASN A 382 -19.85 21.84 -11.24
CA ASN A 382 -19.93 23.29 -11.43
C ASN A 382 -19.07 23.83 -12.61
N GLY A 383 -18.37 22.95 -13.32
CA GLY A 383 -17.53 23.28 -14.48
C GLY A 383 -16.06 23.59 -14.16
N VAL A 384 -15.64 23.58 -12.89
CA VAL A 384 -14.24 23.79 -12.51
C VAL A 384 -13.40 22.55 -12.89
N PRO A 385 -12.30 22.69 -13.67
CA PRO A 385 -11.41 21.57 -14.00
C PRO A 385 -10.91 20.85 -12.74
N HIS A 386 -10.99 19.51 -12.70
CA HIS A 386 -10.64 18.76 -11.50
C HIS A 386 -9.85 17.47 -11.76
N SER A 387 -10.36 16.57 -12.61
CA SER A 387 -9.71 15.30 -12.92
C SER A 387 -8.89 15.40 -14.20
N PHE A 388 -7.79 14.66 -14.25
CA PHE A 388 -6.92 14.54 -15.42
C PHE A 388 -6.42 13.11 -15.50
N ALA A 389 -6.51 12.51 -16.69
CA ALA A 389 -5.92 11.20 -16.95
C ALA A 389 -5.36 11.15 -18.36
N SER A 390 -4.29 10.36 -18.54
CA SER A 390 -3.62 10.13 -19.82
C SER A 390 -4.39 9.16 -20.72
N ILE A 391 -5.71 9.35 -20.82
CA ILE A 391 -6.64 8.54 -21.60
C ILE A 391 -7.14 9.37 -22.78
N GLY A 392 -7.10 8.77 -23.98
CA GLY A 392 -7.51 9.41 -25.21
C GLY A 392 -9.04 9.48 -25.36
N LYS A 393 -9.50 10.34 -26.26
CA LYS A 393 -10.93 10.44 -26.60
C LYS A 393 -11.50 9.12 -27.11
N ASP A 394 -10.71 8.40 -27.92
CA ASP A 394 -11.15 7.17 -28.56
C ASP A 394 -11.50 6.10 -27.52
N GLU A 395 -10.69 5.94 -26.48
CA GLU A 395 -10.89 4.99 -25.37
C GLU A 395 -12.16 5.30 -24.55
N ILE A 396 -12.46 6.59 -24.31
CA ILE A 396 -13.72 6.98 -23.67
C ILE A 396 -14.91 6.66 -24.57
N THR A 397 -14.83 7.05 -25.84
CA THR A 397 -15.96 6.93 -26.78
C THR A 397 -16.23 5.49 -27.22
N SER A 398 -15.23 4.61 -27.16
CA SER A 398 -15.37 3.17 -27.43
C SER A 398 -15.96 2.40 -26.24
N GLY A 399 -15.94 2.99 -25.03
CA GLY A 399 -16.30 2.31 -23.79
C GLY A 399 -15.18 1.42 -23.21
N GLU A 400 -13.99 1.42 -23.82
CA GLU A 400 -12.81 0.76 -23.25
C GLU A 400 -12.42 1.36 -21.90
N TYR A 401 -12.76 2.62 -21.67
CA TYR A 401 -12.58 3.31 -20.39
C TYR A 401 -13.83 4.09 -19.98
N ASP A 402 -14.25 3.93 -18.73
CA ASP A 402 -15.35 4.68 -18.12
C ASP A 402 -14.95 5.21 -16.73
N GLU A 403 -14.85 6.53 -16.59
CA GLU A 403 -14.42 7.21 -15.36
C GLU A 403 -15.40 6.99 -14.18
N ALA A 404 -16.68 6.69 -14.47
CA ALA A 404 -17.67 6.39 -13.43
C ALA A 404 -17.40 5.05 -12.74
N TRP A 405 -16.58 4.18 -13.34
CA TRP A 405 -16.09 2.94 -12.72
C TRP A 405 -15.46 3.18 -11.35
N TYR A 406 -14.65 4.24 -11.22
CA TYR A 406 -14.04 4.59 -9.93
C TYR A 406 -15.09 4.92 -8.88
N SER A 407 -16.17 5.62 -9.24
CA SER A 407 -17.27 5.92 -8.28
C SER A 407 -17.90 4.64 -7.74
N LEU A 408 -18.05 3.61 -8.60
CA LEU A 408 -18.55 2.29 -8.20
C LEU A 408 -17.54 1.55 -7.32
N ARG A 409 -16.26 1.56 -7.71
CA ARG A 409 -15.17 0.94 -6.95
C ARG A 409 -15.07 1.53 -5.54
N GLU A 410 -15.22 2.85 -5.41
CA GLU A 410 -15.20 3.55 -4.14
C GLU A 410 -16.36 3.15 -3.24
N LEU A 411 -17.58 3.03 -3.80
CA LEU A 411 -18.76 2.56 -3.07
C LEU A 411 -18.63 1.09 -2.62
N ASP A 412 -18.23 0.22 -3.55
CA ASP A 412 -18.12 -1.24 -3.35
C ASP A 412 -17.15 -1.57 -2.20
N HIS A 413 -15.99 -0.90 -2.19
CA HIS A 413 -14.96 -1.06 -1.16
C HIS A 413 -15.16 -0.17 0.07
N PHE A 414 -16.17 0.71 0.10
CA PHE A 414 -16.35 1.66 1.20
C PHE A 414 -16.39 0.99 2.59
N PRO A 415 -17.14 -0.12 2.79
CA PRO A 415 -17.22 -0.75 4.12
C PRO A 415 -15.90 -1.34 4.61
N SER A 416 -15.08 -1.90 3.71
CA SER A 416 -13.79 -2.49 4.08
C SER A 416 -12.70 -1.44 4.22
N ARG A 417 -12.77 -0.35 3.44
CA ARG A 417 -11.81 0.75 3.46
C ARG A 417 -12.06 1.74 4.59
N PHE A 418 -13.32 1.99 4.96
CA PHE A 418 -13.71 2.95 6.00
C PHE A 418 -14.72 2.36 7.00
N PRO A 419 -14.36 1.30 7.75
CA PRO A 419 -15.30 0.55 8.58
C PRO A 419 -16.00 1.43 9.63
N ALA A 420 -15.27 2.33 10.31
CA ALA A 420 -15.87 3.20 11.33
C ALA A 420 -16.84 4.23 10.73
N ALA A 421 -16.52 4.80 9.56
CA ALA A 421 -17.40 5.74 8.88
C ALA A 421 -18.67 5.02 8.38
N TYR A 422 -18.53 3.81 7.84
CA TYR A 422 -19.66 2.99 7.41
C TYR A 422 -20.57 2.62 8.58
N GLU A 423 -20.02 2.17 9.71
CA GLU A 423 -20.80 1.92 10.92
C GLU A 423 -21.55 3.16 11.43
N ALA A 424 -20.94 4.35 11.32
CA ALA A 424 -21.58 5.60 11.70
C ALA A 424 -22.75 5.93 10.76
N LEU A 425 -22.60 5.73 9.45
CA LEU A 425 -23.66 5.93 8.47
C LEU A 425 -24.86 5.00 8.71
N LEU A 426 -24.63 3.75 9.12
CA LEU A 426 -25.69 2.79 9.43
C LEU A 426 -26.52 3.17 10.68
N LYS A 427 -25.97 4.00 11.57
CA LYS A 427 -26.62 4.42 12.82
C LYS A 427 -27.30 5.80 12.72
N ALA A 428 -27.08 6.52 11.61
CA ALA A 428 -27.45 7.92 11.42
C ALA A 428 -28.90 8.14 10.96
#